data_AF-A0AAV7JHN4-F1
#
_entry.id   AF-A0AAV7JHN4-F1
#
_cell.length_a   1.000
_cell.length_b   1.000
_cell.length_c   1.000
_cell.angle_alpha   90.00
_cell.angle_beta   90.00
_cell.angle_gamma   90.00
#
_symmetry.space_group_name_H-M   'P 1'
#
loop_
_entity.id
_entity.type
_entity.pdbx_description
1 polymer ?
#
loop_
_entity_poly.entity_id
_entity_poly.type
_entity_poly.pdbx_seq_one_letter_code
_entity_poly.pdbx_strand_id
1 'polypeptide(L)'
;MLLIYHLDAGHKVWSPSNHKVNASMRRIRAILLEKCSFSVDIPSSQGGTSTTGNITRDCFLDKRDFFKWATSSINLSDKPLLEKIQTNLSVVLRLVNSGNLINCSKMEELCKETYEYILVQFPWANITPSLHKLLSHSFKIIGEYNNGRRLQNLSEQCLEACNKFVRRYR
;
A
#
# COMPACT_ATOMS: atom_id res chain seq x y z
N MET A 1 -4.95 -2.53 -2.78
CA MET A 1 -6.22 -2.23 -3.48
C MET A 1 -6.46 -3.11 -4.69
N LEU A 2 -5.60 -3.12 -5.73
CA LEU A 2 -5.85 -3.95 -6.93
C LEU A 2 -6.09 -5.44 -6.62
N LEU A 3 -5.28 -6.04 -5.73
CA LEU A 3 -5.47 -7.42 -5.27
C LEU A 3 -6.88 -7.67 -4.70
N ILE A 4 -7.37 -6.74 -3.88
CA ILE A 4 -8.71 -6.77 -3.27
C ILE A 4 -9.80 -6.75 -4.35
N TYR A 5 -9.68 -5.87 -5.35
CA TYR A 5 -10.65 -5.79 -6.46
C TYR A 5 -10.69 -7.08 -7.30
N HIS A 6 -9.54 -7.70 -7.53
CA HIS A 6 -9.46 -8.96 -8.27
C HIS A 6 -10.10 -10.13 -7.50
N LEU A 7 -9.88 -10.21 -6.19
CA LEU A 7 -10.47 -11.24 -5.34
C LEU A 7 -11.99 -11.08 -5.22
N ASP A 8 -12.44 -9.85 -5.01
CA ASP A 8 -13.87 -9.51 -4.95
C ASP A 8 -14.60 -9.77 -6.29
N ALA A 9 -13.92 -9.55 -7.42
CA ALA A 9 -14.45 -9.87 -8.74
C ALA A 9 -14.37 -11.36 -9.11
N GLY A 10 -13.71 -12.19 -8.29
CA GLY A 10 -13.41 -13.59 -8.61
C GLY A 10 -12.52 -13.76 -9.86
N HIS A 11 -11.74 -12.74 -10.23
CA HIS A 11 -10.97 -12.69 -11.47
C HIS A 11 -9.46 -12.77 -11.17
N LYS A 12 -8.94 -14.00 -11.10
CA LYS A 12 -7.53 -14.32 -10.78
C LYS A 12 -6.60 -14.23 -11.99
N VAL A 13 -6.68 -13.13 -12.73
CA VAL A 13 -5.75 -12.78 -13.81
C VAL A 13 -5.44 -11.31 -13.68
N TRP A 14 -4.15 -10.94 -13.63
CA TRP A 14 -3.73 -9.55 -13.50
C TRP A 14 -4.05 -8.75 -14.76
N SER A 15 -5.17 -8.03 -14.73
CA SER A 15 -5.59 -7.13 -15.80
C SER A 15 -6.50 -6.03 -15.25
N PRO A 16 -6.08 -4.75 -15.30
CA PRO A 16 -6.87 -3.64 -14.80
C PRO A 16 -8.04 -3.26 -15.73
N SER A 17 -8.06 -3.72 -16.99
CA SER A 17 -9.08 -3.37 -17.97
C SER A 17 -10.31 -4.29 -17.94
N ASN A 18 -10.33 -5.30 -17.06
CA ASN A 18 -11.45 -6.23 -17.00
C ASN A 18 -12.72 -5.58 -16.43
N HIS A 19 -13.86 -5.77 -17.11
CA HIS A 19 -15.14 -5.17 -16.70
C HIS A 19 -15.58 -5.60 -15.29
N LYS A 20 -15.33 -6.85 -14.89
CA LYS A 20 -15.71 -7.37 -13.55
C LYS A 20 -14.90 -6.70 -12.45
N VAL A 21 -13.61 -6.52 -12.70
CA VAL A 21 -12.68 -5.83 -11.78
C VAL A 21 -13.06 -4.36 -11.67
N ASN A 22 -13.42 -3.71 -12.78
CA ASN A 22 -13.90 -2.32 -12.77
C ASN A 22 -15.24 -2.16 -12.01
N ALA A 23 -16.16 -3.12 -12.13
CA ALA A 23 -17.40 -3.13 -11.35
C ALA A 23 -17.13 -3.30 -9.85
N SER A 24 -16.26 -4.24 -9.48
CA SER A 24 -15.78 -4.44 -8.11
C SER A 24 -15.16 -3.16 -7.53
N MET A 25 -14.26 -2.53 -8.29
CA MET A 25 -13.59 -1.30 -7.92
C MET A 25 -14.59 -0.17 -7.63
N ARG A 26 -15.63 0.02 -8.46
CA ARG A 26 -16.69 1.02 -8.22
C ARG A 26 -17.46 0.72 -6.93
N ARG A 27 -17.83 -0.54 -6.71
CA ARG A 27 -18.57 -0.97 -5.52
C ARG A 27 -17.77 -0.74 -4.24
N ILE A 28 -16.51 -1.19 -4.19
CA ILE A 28 -15.66 -1.04 -3.00
C ILE A 28 -15.38 0.44 -2.74
N ARG A 29 -15.16 1.25 -3.78
CA ARG A 29 -15.02 2.71 -3.61
C ARG A 29 -16.27 3.36 -3.02
N ALA A 30 -17.46 2.95 -3.44
CA ALA A 30 -18.72 3.46 -2.87
C ALA A 30 -18.83 3.12 -1.37
N ILE A 31 -18.51 1.87 -1.00
CA ILE A 31 -18.49 1.43 0.41
C ILE A 31 -17.49 2.24 1.23
N LEU A 32 -16.26 2.44 0.72
CA LEU A 32 -15.24 3.20 1.44
C LEU A 32 -15.59 4.69 1.57
N LEU A 33 -16.24 5.27 0.56
CA LEU A 33 -16.73 6.64 0.63
C LEU A 33 -17.82 6.77 1.69
N GLU A 34 -18.78 5.84 1.71
CA GLU A 34 -19.88 5.83 2.68
C GLU A 34 -19.38 5.59 4.12
N LYS A 35 -18.51 4.60 4.32
CA LYS A 35 -18.10 4.14 5.66
C LYS A 35 -16.88 4.85 6.23
N CYS A 36 -15.92 5.21 5.38
CA CYS A 36 -14.65 5.82 5.82
C CYS A 36 -14.56 7.31 5.52
N SER A 37 -15.50 7.87 4.74
CA SER A 37 -15.57 9.29 4.38
C SER A 37 -14.38 9.79 3.56
N PHE A 38 -13.75 8.93 2.75
CA PHE A 38 -12.71 9.32 1.80
C PHE A 38 -12.78 8.53 0.50
N SER A 39 -12.29 9.15 -0.57
CA SER A 39 -12.25 8.54 -1.91
C SER A 39 -10.88 7.93 -2.20
N VAL A 40 -10.87 6.72 -2.74
CA VAL A 40 -9.63 5.99 -3.08
C VAL A 40 -9.58 5.69 -4.58
N ASP A 41 -8.39 5.79 -5.17
CA ASP A 41 -8.04 5.43 -6.55
C ASP A 41 -8.80 6.22 -7.65
N ILE A 42 -9.38 7.38 -7.34
CA ILE A 42 -10.02 8.24 -8.36
C ILE A 42 -8.94 9.06 -9.06
N PRO A 43 -8.81 9.01 -10.39
CA PRO A 43 -7.81 9.81 -11.09
C PRO A 43 -8.10 11.32 -10.92
N SER A 44 -7.05 12.09 -10.65
CA SER A 44 -7.12 13.56 -10.56
C SER A 44 -6.79 14.19 -11.91
N SER A 45 -7.45 15.30 -12.25
CA SER A 45 -7.18 16.06 -13.49
C SER A 45 -5.78 16.68 -13.52
N GLN A 46 -5.13 16.83 -12.36
CA GLN A 46 -3.78 17.39 -12.22
C GLN A 46 -2.69 16.31 -12.13
N GLY A 47 -3.02 15.07 -12.49
CA GLY A 47 -2.15 13.91 -12.32
C GLY A 47 -2.28 13.26 -10.93
N GLY A 48 -1.98 11.96 -10.87
CA GLY A 48 -2.12 11.15 -9.66
C GLY A 48 -3.55 10.68 -9.39
N THR A 49 -3.79 10.23 -8.16
CA THR A 49 -5.10 9.72 -7.72
C THR A 49 -5.54 10.39 -6.41
N SER A 50 -6.82 10.21 -6.05
CA SER A 50 -7.37 10.63 -4.77
C SER A 50 -6.70 9.94 -3.58
N THR A 51 -5.92 8.88 -3.80
CA THR A 51 -5.15 8.16 -2.77
C THR A 51 -3.92 8.98 -2.37
N THR A 52 -4.14 10.02 -1.56
CA THR A 52 -3.08 10.87 -1.02
C THR A 52 -2.29 10.17 0.09
N GLY A 53 -1.10 10.69 0.44
CA GLY A 53 -0.31 10.17 1.56
C GLY A 53 -1.04 10.14 2.91
N ASN A 54 -2.01 11.05 3.12
CA ASN A 54 -2.85 11.04 4.33
C ASN A 54 -3.82 9.87 4.34
N ILE A 55 -4.48 9.60 3.21
CA ILE A 55 -5.38 8.46 3.07
C ILE A 55 -4.60 7.15 3.22
N THR A 56 -3.44 7.03 2.56
CA THR A 56 -2.57 5.86 2.69
C THR A 56 -2.17 5.61 4.15
N ARG A 57 -1.82 6.66 4.90
CA ARG A 57 -1.50 6.54 6.33
C ARG A 57 -2.68 6.02 7.14
N ASP A 58 -3.88 6.54 6.90
CA ASP A 58 -5.08 6.08 7.59
C ASP A 58 -5.42 4.63 7.23
N CYS A 59 -5.22 4.21 5.97
CA CYS A 59 -5.40 2.83 5.53
C CYS A 59 -4.45 1.84 6.25
N PHE A 60 -3.16 2.17 6.38
CA PHE A 60 -2.17 1.28 7.02
C PHE A 60 -2.19 1.32 8.55
N LEU A 61 -2.73 2.38 9.14
CA LEU A 61 -3.07 2.42 10.56
C LEU A 61 -4.43 1.79 10.86
N ASP A 62 -5.11 1.29 9.82
CA ASP A 62 -6.47 0.76 9.84
C ASP A 62 -7.47 1.68 10.58
N LYS A 63 -7.32 2.99 10.40
CA LYS A 63 -8.28 3.92 10.95
C LYS A 63 -9.60 3.79 10.21
N ARG A 64 -10.70 3.91 10.95
CA ARG A 64 -12.07 3.85 10.41
C ARG A 64 -12.38 2.49 9.77
N ASP A 65 -11.80 1.41 10.29
CA ASP A 65 -12.06 0.03 9.85
C ASP A 65 -11.82 -0.15 8.34
N PHE A 66 -10.83 0.55 7.78
CA PHE A 66 -10.58 0.58 6.34
C PHE A 66 -10.47 -0.83 5.75
N PHE A 67 -9.64 -1.67 6.35
CA PHE A 67 -9.39 -3.02 5.86
C PHE A 67 -10.65 -3.88 5.94
N LYS A 68 -11.39 -3.80 7.05
CA LYS A 68 -12.66 -4.48 7.24
C LYS A 68 -13.69 -4.11 6.17
N TRP A 69 -13.80 -2.83 5.82
CA TRP A 69 -14.73 -2.38 4.78
C TRP A 69 -14.24 -2.71 3.37
N ALA A 70 -12.95 -2.55 3.10
CA ALA A 70 -12.34 -2.87 1.81
C ALA A 70 -12.44 -4.37 1.47
N THR A 71 -12.44 -5.22 2.49
CA THR A 71 -12.54 -6.69 2.34
C THR A 71 -13.92 -7.25 2.67
N SER A 72 -14.92 -6.39 2.86
CA SER A 72 -16.27 -6.78 3.31
C SER A 72 -16.90 -7.86 2.42
N SER A 73 -16.73 -7.75 1.11
CA SER A 73 -17.28 -8.65 0.09
C SER A 73 -16.35 -9.77 -0.37
N ILE A 74 -15.14 -9.87 0.20
CA ILE A 74 -14.18 -10.94 -0.13
C ILE A 74 -14.56 -12.24 0.60
N ASN A 75 -14.27 -13.38 -0.04
CA ASN A 75 -14.42 -14.71 0.56
C ASN A 75 -13.67 -14.82 1.90
N LEU A 76 -14.31 -15.49 2.87
CA LEU A 76 -13.75 -15.71 4.21
C LEU A 76 -12.39 -16.41 4.18
N SER A 77 -12.14 -17.28 3.20
CA SER A 77 -10.86 -17.98 3.05
C SER A 77 -9.70 -17.05 2.68
N ASP A 78 -9.97 -15.96 1.96
CA ASP A 78 -8.94 -15.07 1.43
C ASP A 78 -8.61 -13.92 2.40
N LYS A 79 -9.50 -13.62 3.36
CA LYS A 79 -9.32 -12.54 4.34
C LYS A 79 -8.07 -12.70 5.20
N PRO A 80 -7.79 -13.87 5.82
CA PRO A 80 -6.59 -14.06 6.63
C PRO A 80 -5.29 -13.85 5.83
N LEU A 81 -5.31 -14.22 4.54
CA LEU A 81 -4.16 -14.03 3.64
C LEU A 81 -3.87 -12.54 3.43
N LEU A 82 -4.93 -11.77 3.18
CA LEU A 82 -4.84 -10.32 3.01
C LEU A 82 -4.46 -9.60 4.31
N GLU A 83 -4.97 -10.04 5.45
CA GLU A 83 -4.64 -9.48 6.77
C GLU A 83 -3.15 -9.63 7.09
N LYS A 84 -2.58 -10.82 6.81
CA LYS A 84 -1.15 -11.06 6.98
C LYS A 84 -0.32 -10.12 6.11
N ILE A 85 -0.68 -9.96 4.83
CA ILE A 85 0.00 -9.03 3.92
C ILE A 85 -0.13 -7.58 4.41
N GLN A 86 -1.33 -7.15 4.77
CA GLN A 86 -1.58 -5.79 5.27
C GLN A 86 -0.72 -5.52 6.50
N THR A 87 -0.70 -6.46 7.44
CA THR A 87 0.04 -6.32 8.70
C THR A 87 1.52 -6.18 8.44
N ASN A 88 2.10 -7.10 7.66
CA ASN A 88 3.52 -7.09 7.33
C ASN A 88 3.93 -5.80 6.59
N LEU A 89 3.14 -5.37 5.60
CA LEU A 89 3.41 -4.12 4.89
C LEU A 89 3.30 -2.91 5.80
N SER A 90 2.32 -2.89 6.71
CA SER A 90 2.18 -1.83 7.70
C SER A 90 3.40 -1.78 8.64
N VAL A 91 3.95 -2.92 9.07
CA VAL A 91 5.18 -2.99 9.88
C VAL A 91 6.37 -2.47 9.10
N VAL A 92 6.58 -2.95 7.86
CA VAL A 92 7.69 -2.52 6.99
C VAL A 92 7.64 -1.01 6.73
N LEU A 93 6.45 -0.47 6.38
CA LEU A 93 6.29 0.97 6.15
C LEU A 93 6.52 1.78 7.43
N ARG A 94 6.12 1.27 8.60
CA ARG A 94 6.42 1.90 9.88
C ARG A 94 7.92 1.90 10.17
N LEU A 95 8.64 0.81 9.90
CA LEU A 95 10.10 0.75 10.05
C LEU A 95 10.80 1.79 9.17
N VAL A 96 10.47 1.81 7.88
CA VAL A 96 11.05 2.75 6.89
C VAL A 96 10.83 4.22 7.27
N ASN A 97 9.72 4.52 7.96
CA ASN A 97 9.35 5.85 8.45
C ASN A 97 9.61 6.06 9.95
N SER A 98 10.22 5.09 10.66
CA SER A 98 10.41 5.17 12.11
C SER A 98 11.60 6.04 12.46
N GLY A 99 11.55 6.78 13.57
CA GLY A 99 12.67 7.61 14.04
C GLY A 99 13.91 6.83 14.51
N ASN A 100 13.84 5.50 14.59
CA ASN A 100 14.79 4.65 15.29
C ASN A 100 15.79 3.97 14.34
N LEU A 101 16.86 3.43 14.92
CA LEU A 101 17.75 2.51 14.20
C LEU A 101 17.01 1.20 13.91
N ILE A 102 17.20 0.69 12.69
CA ILE A 102 16.48 -0.48 12.20
C ILE A 102 17.40 -1.69 12.24
N ASN A 103 16.93 -2.78 12.85
CA ASN A 103 17.58 -4.08 12.72
C ASN A 103 17.34 -4.64 11.30
N CYS A 104 18.33 -4.45 10.42
CA CYS A 104 18.20 -4.76 9.00
C CYS A 104 18.06 -6.27 8.73
N SER A 105 18.64 -7.13 9.57
CA SER A 105 18.52 -8.59 9.43
C SER A 105 17.08 -9.06 9.67
N LYS A 106 16.42 -8.57 10.74
CA LYS A 106 15.00 -8.89 11.00
C LYS A 106 14.06 -8.28 9.95
N MET A 107 14.41 -7.08 9.46
CA MET A 107 13.64 -6.45 8.39
C MET A 107 13.74 -7.24 7.08
N GLU A 108 14.94 -7.72 6.74
CA GLU A 108 15.19 -8.55 5.56
C GLU A 108 14.36 -9.84 5.59
N GLU A 109 14.36 -10.56 6.72
CA GLU A 109 13.56 -11.76 6.94
C GLU A 109 12.07 -11.49 6.70
N LEU A 110 11.52 -10.48 7.39
CA LEU A 110 10.11 -10.09 7.23
C LEU A 110 9.77 -9.73 5.77
N CYS A 111 10.66 -9.02 5.08
CA CYS A 111 10.42 -8.62 3.70
C CYS A 111 10.45 -9.81 2.73
N LYS A 112 11.43 -10.72 2.88
CA LYS A 112 11.53 -11.94 2.06
C LYS A 112 10.32 -12.85 2.28
N GLU A 113 9.97 -13.13 3.54
CA GLU A 113 8.80 -13.94 3.87
C GLU A 113 7.52 -13.34 3.28
N THR A 114 7.35 -12.02 3.38
CA THR A 114 6.18 -11.34 2.81
C THR A 114 6.15 -11.43 1.30
N TYR A 115 7.30 -11.28 0.65
CA TYR A 115 7.43 -11.37 -0.80
C TYR A 115 7.08 -12.77 -1.31
N GLU A 116 7.67 -13.81 -0.70
CA GLU A 116 7.39 -15.21 -1.00
C GLU A 116 5.93 -15.56 -0.73
N TYR A 117 5.39 -15.09 0.39
CA TYR A 117 3.98 -15.30 0.74
C TYR A 117 3.03 -14.74 -0.33
N ILE A 118 3.31 -13.54 -0.85
CA ILE A 118 2.52 -12.96 -1.94
C ILE A 118 2.60 -13.82 -3.20
N LEU A 119 3.80 -14.26 -3.59
CA LEU A 119 4.00 -15.07 -4.80
C LEU A 119 3.29 -16.43 -4.72
N VAL A 120 3.35 -17.09 -3.56
CA VAL A 120 2.73 -18.41 -3.36
C VAL A 120 1.21 -18.30 -3.29
N GLN A 121 0.67 -17.32 -2.56
CA GLN A 121 -0.78 -17.20 -2.37
C GLN A 121 -1.49 -16.53 -3.56
N PHE A 122 -0.78 -15.67 -4.29
CA PHE A 122 -1.33 -14.90 -5.41
C PHE A 122 -0.40 -14.97 -6.63
N PRO A 123 -0.14 -16.17 -7.20
CA PRO A 123 0.79 -16.34 -8.32
C PRO A 123 0.34 -15.63 -9.61
N TRP A 124 -0.95 -15.31 -9.69
CA TRP A 124 -1.55 -14.56 -10.78
C TRP A 124 -1.39 -13.04 -10.64
N ALA A 125 -0.96 -12.55 -9.46
CA ALA A 125 -0.85 -11.12 -9.19
C ALA A 125 0.55 -10.61 -9.54
N ASN A 126 0.62 -9.44 -10.19
CA ASN A 126 1.90 -8.82 -10.51
C ASN A 126 2.38 -7.95 -9.34
N ILE A 127 3.66 -8.05 -9.00
CA ILE A 127 4.28 -7.22 -7.99
C ILE A 127 4.68 -5.89 -8.63
N THR A 128 4.09 -4.80 -8.15
CA THR A 128 4.43 -3.47 -8.65
C THR A 128 5.91 -3.13 -8.39
N PRO A 129 6.57 -2.33 -9.25
CA PRO A 129 7.97 -1.95 -9.05
C PRO A 129 8.24 -1.32 -7.68
N SER A 130 7.32 -0.51 -7.15
CA SER A 130 7.44 0.10 -5.83
C SER A 130 7.41 -0.94 -4.71
N LEU A 131 6.50 -1.92 -4.79
CA LEU A 131 6.41 -3.00 -3.81
C LEU A 131 7.63 -3.91 -3.88
N HIS A 132 8.11 -4.23 -5.08
CA HIS A 132 9.35 -4.99 -5.27
C HIS A 132 10.55 -4.26 -4.66
N LYS A 133 10.75 -2.97 -4.98
CA LYS A 133 11.83 -2.17 -4.38
C LYS A 133 11.75 -2.13 -2.85
N LEU A 134 10.54 -1.98 -2.32
CA LEU A 134 10.31 -2.00 -0.88
C LEU A 134 10.72 -3.35 -0.26
N LEU A 135 10.22 -4.47 -0.77
CA LEU A 135 10.46 -5.78 -0.16
C LEU A 135 11.82 -6.39 -0.50
N SER A 136 12.43 -6.05 -1.63
CA SER A 136 13.69 -6.67 -2.09
C SER A 136 14.94 -5.83 -1.83
N HIS A 137 14.79 -4.51 -1.64
CA HIS A 137 15.95 -3.61 -1.56
C HIS A 137 15.96 -2.69 -0.33
N SER A 138 14.82 -2.39 0.30
CA SER A 138 14.79 -1.36 1.35
C SER A 138 15.72 -1.65 2.53
N PHE A 139 15.80 -2.91 2.98
CA PHE A 139 16.68 -3.32 4.08
C PHE A 139 18.17 -3.16 3.74
N LYS A 140 18.57 -3.43 2.48
CA LYS A 140 19.96 -3.19 2.02
C LYS A 140 20.28 -1.70 1.96
N ILE A 141 19.37 -0.89 1.40
CA ILE A 141 19.55 0.56 1.34
C ILE A 141 19.69 1.13 2.75
N ILE A 142 18.83 0.72 3.68
CA ILE A 142 18.88 1.17 5.08
C ILE A 142 20.18 0.72 5.75
N GLY A 143 20.54 -0.56 5.63
CA GLY A 143 21.69 -1.15 6.31
C GLY A 143 23.02 -0.68 5.75
N GLU A 144 23.25 -0.89 4.46
CA GLU A 144 24.53 -0.68 3.79
C GLU A 144 24.76 0.79 3.41
N TYR A 145 23.72 1.48 2.95
CA TYR A 145 23.86 2.81 2.36
C TYR A 145 23.41 3.96 3.27
N ASN A 146 22.70 3.67 4.35
CA ASN A 146 22.16 4.67 5.27
C ASN A 146 22.52 4.41 6.73
N ASN A 147 23.51 3.55 7.01
CA ASN A 147 24.03 3.26 8.35
C ASN A 147 22.93 2.86 9.36
N GLY A 148 21.98 2.03 8.92
CA GLY A 148 20.83 1.60 9.72
C GLY A 148 19.79 2.70 10.00
N ARG A 149 19.96 3.89 9.41
CA ARG A 149 19.01 5.01 9.53
C ARG A 149 17.84 4.84 8.56
N ARG A 150 16.69 5.38 8.95
CA ARG A 150 15.44 5.40 8.17
C ARG A 150 15.59 6.13 6.83
N LEU A 151 14.75 5.79 5.85
CA LEU A 151 14.75 6.48 4.55
C LEU A 151 14.02 7.83 4.59
N GLN A 152 13.23 8.08 5.63
CA GLN A 152 12.44 9.31 5.74
C GLN A 152 13.28 10.60 5.71
N ASN A 153 14.52 10.58 6.21
CA ASN A 153 15.46 11.71 6.14
C ASN A 153 15.87 12.07 4.70
N LEU A 154 15.63 11.18 3.73
CA LEU A 154 15.89 11.37 2.31
C LEU A 154 14.59 11.49 1.50
N SER A 155 13.46 11.77 2.17
CA SER A 155 12.15 11.81 1.54
C SER A 155 11.88 13.11 0.78
N GLU A 156 11.23 12.99 -0.38
CA GLU A 156 10.73 14.11 -1.17
C GLU A 156 9.53 14.84 -0.55
N GLN A 157 8.94 14.31 0.54
CA GLN A 157 7.75 14.89 1.18
C GLN A 157 7.91 16.36 1.59
N CYS A 158 9.11 16.76 2.03
CA CYS A 158 9.38 18.15 2.39
C CYS A 158 9.37 19.07 1.16
N LEU A 159 9.95 18.62 0.05
CA LEU A 159 9.94 19.36 -1.22
C LEU A 159 8.52 19.48 -1.77
N GLU A 160 7.74 18.41 -1.70
CA GLU A 160 6.33 18.43 -2.12
C GLU A 160 5.49 19.38 -1.25
N ALA A 161 5.74 19.43 0.07
CA ALA A 161 5.10 20.38 0.96
C ALA A 161 5.43 21.84 0.58
N CYS A 162 6.66 22.12 0.13
CA CYS A 162 7.08 23.43 -0.34
C CYS A 162 6.27 23.93 -1.55
N ASN A 163 5.74 23.04 -2.40
CA ASN A 163 4.88 23.43 -3.53
C ASN A 163 3.58 24.12 -3.09
N LYS A 164 3.14 23.92 -1.84
CA LYS A 164 2.00 24.68 -1.27
C LYS A 164 2.39 26.11 -0.95
N PHE A 165 3.61 26.34 -0.45
CA PHE A 165 4.12 27.68 -0.19
C PHE A 165 4.37 28.44 -1.48
N VAL A 166 4.98 27.80 -2.48
CA VAL A 166 5.21 28.41 -3.79
C VAL A 166 3.89 28.90 -4.41
N ARG A 167 2.83 28.08 -4.40
CA ARG A 167 1.52 28.47 -4.93
C ARG A 167 0.81 29.56 -4.11
N ARG A 168 1.12 29.67 -2.81
CA ARG A 168 0.50 30.65 -1.92
C ARG A 168 1.16 32.04 -2.05
N TYR A 169 2.46 32.07 -2.31
CA TYR A 169 3.26 33.30 -2.28
C TYR A 169 3.75 33.77 -3.66
N ARG A 170 3.54 32.97 -4.72
CA ARG A 170 3.70 33.39 -6.12
C ARG A 170 2.42 34.04 -6.62
#